data_AF-A0A9W3JGY0-F1
#
_entry.id   AF-A0A9W3JGY0-F1
#
_cell.length_a   1.000
_cell.length_b   1.000
_cell.length_c   1.000
_cell.angle_alpha   90.00
_cell.angle_beta   90.00
_cell.angle_gamma   90.00
#
_symmetry.space_group_name_H-M   'P 1'
#
loop_
_entity.id
_entity.type
_entity.pdbx_description
1 polymer ?
#
loop_
_entity_poly.entity_id
_entity_poly.type
_entity_poly.pdbx_seq_one_letter_code
_entity_poly.pdbx_strand_id
1 'polypeptide(L)'
;MKKGGLYISTLKKQCIYLKGTEPKLIFKSQEHIFPAGIGGIQKLPQEYVSHNANNAFSALELGFMRNSLIMLPRQFYGPGKRGNLSPKNATKSNVSLMEGVSDPTSIVFGYISLGKRYRIAQIKINVSNGECHFMFNQSTGDASAKITNFTYQLGKYDNKYSLYEDERFAEDEFVLGIHDNKWYLGLSNTGLVTKIQGYIKRILEQASFNNQTPQYGKTKTRVNQTIQIDEGYFRICGKIIFNYLAFAKGQDFVLREEFNPIRNWIVNGGEEHFATLLEKKTNSKGLFDPMPFPKKAHKLIISRDGAQLIAYISFYGDSFETIVHLCDNFEEPFEVEGFICNWEERKEYSLKEFLSMQHRN
;
A
#
# COMPACT_ATOMS: atom_id res chain seq x y z
N MET A 1 -23.67 -56.85 -15.24
CA MET A 1 -23.74 -55.49 -14.66
C MET A 1 -22.84 -55.42 -13.42
N LYS A 2 -21.63 -54.87 -13.54
CA LYS A 2 -20.83 -54.43 -12.38
C LYS A 2 -20.58 -52.94 -12.57
N LYS A 3 -21.06 -52.15 -11.60
CA LYS A 3 -21.08 -50.69 -11.62
C LYS A 3 -19.66 -50.15 -11.61
N GLY A 4 -19.41 -49.18 -12.51
CA GLY A 4 -18.16 -48.44 -12.62
C GLY A 4 -17.85 -47.66 -11.33
N GLY A 5 -16.60 -47.75 -10.92
CA GLY A 5 -16.04 -46.94 -9.84
C GLY A 5 -16.04 -45.47 -10.23
N LEU A 6 -16.54 -44.65 -9.32
CA LEU A 6 -16.43 -43.20 -9.35
C LEU A 6 -14.93 -42.85 -9.24
N TYR A 7 -14.30 -42.39 -10.33
CA TYR A 7 -12.99 -41.75 -10.25
C TYR A 7 -13.16 -40.41 -9.54
N ILE A 8 -12.92 -40.38 -8.23
CA ILE A 8 -12.67 -39.13 -7.52
C ILE A 8 -11.23 -38.76 -7.87
N SER A 9 -11.03 -37.84 -8.82
CA SER A 9 -9.72 -37.21 -8.97
C SER A 9 -9.47 -36.39 -7.72
N THR A 10 -8.66 -36.91 -6.80
CA THR A 10 -8.16 -36.14 -5.67
C THR A 10 -7.26 -35.04 -6.22
N LEU A 11 -7.79 -33.82 -6.31
CA LEU A 11 -7.01 -32.64 -6.71
C LEU A 11 -5.73 -32.58 -5.87
N LYS A 12 -4.58 -32.62 -6.55
CA LYS A 12 -3.26 -32.61 -5.93
C LYS A 12 -3.03 -31.26 -5.27
N LYS A 13 -3.04 -31.21 -3.94
CA LYS A 13 -2.71 -30.00 -3.19
C LYS A 13 -1.20 -29.85 -3.05
N GLN A 14 -0.62 -28.98 -3.87
CA GLN A 14 0.81 -28.70 -3.87
C GLN A 14 1.06 -27.19 -3.92
N CYS A 15 1.82 -26.67 -2.98
CA CYS A 15 2.10 -25.24 -2.93
C CYS A 15 3.04 -24.85 -4.07
N ILE A 16 2.63 -23.94 -4.96
CA ILE A 16 3.44 -23.46 -6.08
C ILE A 16 4.68 -22.69 -5.65
N TYR A 17 4.76 -22.28 -4.37
CA TYR A 17 5.89 -21.54 -3.81
C TYR A 17 6.83 -22.43 -3.00
N LEU A 18 6.28 -23.29 -2.13
CA LEU A 18 7.08 -24.12 -1.22
C LEU A 18 7.27 -25.56 -1.73
N LYS A 19 6.66 -25.92 -2.87
CA LYS A 19 6.60 -27.26 -3.49
C LYS A 19 6.06 -28.40 -2.60
N GLY A 20 5.75 -28.14 -1.33
CA GLY A 20 5.23 -29.13 -0.40
C GLY A 20 3.73 -29.40 -0.58
N THR A 21 3.28 -30.51 0.01
CA THR A 21 1.89 -30.98 0.01
C THR A 21 1.36 -31.11 1.44
N GLU A 22 0.09 -31.49 1.58
CA GLU A 22 -0.43 -32.01 2.86
C GLU A 22 0.32 -33.30 3.26
N PRO A 23 0.46 -33.58 4.58
CA PRO A 23 0.03 -32.78 5.72
C PRO A 23 1.03 -31.68 6.13
N LYS A 24 2.22 -31.62 5.51
CA LYS A 24 3.28 -30.67 5.88
C LYS A 24 2.85 -29.21 5.70
N LEU A 25 2.02 -28.94 4.70
CA LEU A 25 1.45 -27.63 4.42
C LEU A 25 -0.07 -27.66 4.51
N ILE A 26 -0.67 -26.54 4.93
CA ILE A 26 -2.11 -26.39 5.12
C ILE A 26 -2.69 -25.53 3.99
N PHE A 27 -3.82 -25.92 3.39
CA PHE A 27 -4.47 -25.20 2.28
C PHE A 27 -5.89 -24.77 2.68
N LYS A 28 -5.99 -23.63 3.37
CA LYS A 28 -7.26 -23.08 3.92
C LYS A 28 -7.66 -21.72 3.33
N SER A 29 -6.80 -21.11 2.52
CA SER A 29 -7.03 -19.78 1.96
C SER A 29 -6.68 -19.77 0.48
N GLN A 30 -7.39 -18.90 -0.26
CA GLN A 30 -7.07 -18.60 -1.65
C GLN A 30 -6.18 -17.36 -1.70
N GLU A 31 -5.24 -17.36 -2.64
CA GLU A 31 -4.32 -16.25 -2.86
C GLU A 31 -4.80 -15.36 -4.02
N HIS A 32 -4.70 -14.04 -3.90
CA HIS A 32 -5.10 -13.15 -5.00
C HIS A 32 -3.98 -13.03 -6.03
N ILE A 33 -4.34 -12.83 -7.30
CA ILE A 33 -3.38 -12.47 -8.34
C ILE A 33 -2.82 -11.08 -8.03
N PHE A 34 -3.64 -10.04 -8.18
CA PHE A 34 -3.36 -8.71 -7.64
C PHE A 34 -3.81 -8.64 -6.17
N PRO A 35 -3.03 -8.04 -5.24
CA PRO A 35 -3.46 -7.89 -3.86
C PRO A 35 -4.82 -7.19 -3.75
N ALA A 36 -5.70 -7.73 -2.89
CA ALA A 36 -7.02 -7.15 -2.68
C ALA A 36 -6.96 -5.68 -2.24
N GLY A 37 -5.91 -5.27 -1.52
CA GLY A 37 -5.74 -3.90 -1.04
C GLY A 37 -5.40 -2.86 -2.11
N ILE A 38 -5.04 -3.29 -3.33
CA ILE A 38 -4.95 -2.41 -4.51
C ILE A 38 -6.15 -2.57 -5.46
N GLY A 39 -7.07 -3.49 -5.18
CA GLY A 39 -8.31 -3.65 -5.92
C GLY A 39 -8.51 -5.02 -6.56
N GLY A 40 -7.52 -5.92 -6.47
CA GLY A 40 -7.58 -7.25 -7.06
C GLY A 40 -8.75 -8.10 -6.58
N ILE A 41 -9.30 -8.92 -7.47
CA ILE A 41 -10.52 -9.71 -7.26
C ILE A 41 -10.24 -11.20 -7.47
N GLN A 42 -9.63 -11.55 -8.59
CA GLN A 42 -9.34 -12.91 -9.01
C GLN A 42 -8.34 -13.54 -8.06
N LYS A 43 -8.67 -14.78 -7.69
CA LYS A 43 -7.84 -15.60 -6.83
C LYS A 43 -7.46 -16.89 -7.55
N LEU A 44 -6.36 -17.46 -7.10
CA LEU A 44 -5.98 -18.82 -7.41
C LEU A 44 -6.92 -19.82 -6.72
N PRO A 45 -7.02 -21.05 -7.26
CA PRO A 45 -7.62 -22.15 -6.54
C PRO A 45 -6.97 -22.36 -5.16
N GLN A 46 -7.75 -22.85 -4.19
CA GLN A 46 -7.32 -22.92 -2.78
C GLN A 46 -6.12 -23.85 -2.59
N GLU A 47 -5.97 -24.84 -3.46
CA GLU A 47 -4.94 -25.87 -3.44
C GLU A 47 -3.59 -25.42 -4.01
N TYR A 48 -3.48 -24.21 -4.55
CA TYR A 48 -2.25 -23.72 -5.20
C TYR A 48 -1.27 -23.10 -4.22
N VAL A 49 -1.75 -22.44 -3.17
CA VAL A 49 -0.89 -21.68 -2.24
C VAL A 49 -1.20 -22.10 -0.81
N SER A 50 -0.18 -22.57 -0.10
CA SER A 50 -0.34 -22.94 1.30
C SER A 50 -0.54 -21.70 2.19
N HIS A 51 -1.19 -21.91 3.32
CA HIS A 51 -1.41 -20.89 4.34
C HIS A 51 -0.10 -20.28 4.85
N ASN A 52 0.98 -21.10 4.95
CA ASN A 52 2.31 -20.62 5.33
C ASN A 52 2.86 -19.59 4.34
N ALA A 53 2.79 -19.88 3.03
CA ALA A 53 3.24 -18.95 2.00
C ALA A 53 2.37 -17.68 1.97
N ASN A 54 1.05 -17.85 2.05
CA ASN A 54 0.09 -16.74 2.08
C ASN A 54 0.33 -15.79 3.27
N ASN A 55 0.61 -16.31 4.45
CA ASN A 55 0.93 -15.49 5.63
C ASN A 55 2.24 -14.72 5.46
N ALA A 56 3.27 -15.33 4.85
CA ALA A 56 4.51 -14.62 4.53
C ALA A 56 4.27 -13.47 3.54
N PHE A 57 3.46 -13.70 2.50
CA PHE A 57 3.10 -12.66 1.53
C PHE A 57 2.27 -11.54 2.14
N SER A 58 1.41 -11.82 3.12
CA SER A 58 0.57 -10.80 3.76
C SER A 58 1.39 -9.66 4.38
N ALA A 59 2.55 -9.98 4.98
CA ALA A 59 3.44 -8.96 5.54
C ALA A 59 4.13 -8.13 4.44
N LEU A 60 4.60 -8.80 3.37
CA LEU A 60 5.23 -8.14 2.22
C LEU A 60 4.25 -7.23 1.46
N GLU A 61 3.02 -7.70 1.23
CA GLU A 61 1.96 -6.91 0.60
C GLU A 61 1.63 -5.67 1.42
N LEU A 62 1.67 -5.75 2.74
CA LEU A 62 1.46 -4.60 3.61
C LEU A 62 2.53 -3.53 3.41
N GLY A 63 3.81 -3.95 3.36
CA GLY A 63 4.94 -3.07 3.05
C GLY A 63 4.83 -2.45 1.66
N PHE A 64 4.56 -3.27 0.65
CA PHE A 64 4.28 -2.83 -0.72
C PHE A 64 3.19 -1.75 -0.78
N MET A 65 2.09 -1.94 -0.06
CA MET A 65 0.97 -0.99 -0.08
C MET A 65 1.18 0.30 0.73
N ARG A 66 2.06 0.29 1.73
CA ARG A 66 2.19 1.38 2.72
C ARG A 66 3.49 2.15 2.63
N ASN A 67 4.56 1.54 2.13
CA ASN A 67 5.89 2.13 2.16
C ASN A 67 6.47 2.29 0.75
N SER A 68 6.03 1.49 -0.21
CA SER A 68 6.53 1.59 -1.59
C SER A 68 5.92 2.74 -2.38
N LEU A 69 6.44 2.95 -3.58
CA LEU A 69 5.91 3.86 -4.60
C LEU A 69 4.39 3.72 -4.84
N ILE A 70 3.81 2.56 -4.55
CA ILE A 70 2.37 2.27 -4.62
C ILE A 70 1.56 3.03 -3.56
N MET A 71 2.17 3.45 -2.45
CA MET A 71 1.53 4.30 -1.45
C MET A 71 1.02 5.61 -2.07
N LEU A 72 1.81 6.23 -2.97
CA LEU A 72 1.49 7.51 -3.58
C LEU A 72 0.15 7.52 -4.32
N PRO A 73 -0.05 6.71 -5.39
CA PRO A 73 -1.35 6.69 -6.07
C PRO A 73 -2.50 6.28 -5.13
N ARG A 74 -2.24 5.42 -4.13
CA ARG A 74 -3.26 4.94 -3.19
C ARG A 74 -3.86 6.03 -2.32
N GLN A 75 -3.06 6.98 -1.84
CA GLN A 75 -3.58 8.11 -1.05
C GLN A 75 -4.31 9.16 -1.90
N PHE A 76 -4.08 9.22 -3.21
CA PHE A 76 -4.74 10.17 -4.10
C PHE A 76 -6.06 9.66 -4.67
N TYR A 77 -6.10 8.39 -5.06
CA TYR A 77 -7.28 7.81 -5.69
C TYR A 77 -7.47 6.32 -5.45
N GLY A 78 -6.44 5.59 -5.00
CA GLY A 78 -6.55 4.14 -4.88
C GLY A 78 -7.61 3.69 -3.87
N PRO A 79 -8.03 2.43 -3.99
CA PRO A 79 -9.15 1.94 -3.22
C PRO A 79 -8.78 1.84 -1.73
N GLY A 80 -9.84 1.76 -0.93
CA GLY A 80 -9.77 1.52 0.49
C GLY A 80 -9.40 0.09 0.87
N LYS A 81 -9.63 -0.25 2.15
CA LYS A 81 -9.39 -1.59 2.70
C LYS A 81 -10.02 -2.68 1.80
N ARG A 82 -9.19 -3.62 1.33
CA ARG A 82 -9.58 -4.74 0.44
C ARG A 82 -10.32 -4.31 -0.84
N GLY A 83 -9.92 -3.18 -1.44
CA GLY A 83 -10.48 -2.75 -2.72
C GLY A 83 -11.79 -1.98 -2.59
N ASN A 84 -12.17 -1.58 -1.37
CA ASN A 84 -13.42 -0.89 -1.11
C ASN A 84 -13.41 0.54 -1.68
N LEU A 85 -14.39 0.87 -2.53
CA LEU A 85 -14.47 2.17 -3.20
C LEU A 85 -15.20 3.26 -2.39
N SER A 86 -15.73 2.92 -1.21
CA SER A 86 -16.41 3.90 -0.37
C SER A 86 -15.43 4.93 0.18
N PRO A 87 -15.70 6.24 0.08
CA PRO A 87 -14.81 7.29 0.59
C PRO A 87 -14.44 7.14 2.07
N LYS A 88 -15.35 6.58 2.89
CA LYS A 88 -15.11 6.35 4.33
C LYS A 88 -14.00 5.32 4.61
N ASN A 89 -13.76 4.43 3.65
CA ASN A 89 -12.79 3.34 3.76
C ASN A 89 -11.51 3.65 2.97
N ALA A 90 -11.44 4.80 2.31
CA ALA A 90 -10.34 5.18 1.45
C ALA A 90 -9.00 5.09 2.16
N THR A 91 -7.96 4.76 1.39
CA THR A 91 -6.61 4.68 1.94
C THR A 91 -6.17 6.06 2.45
N LYS A 92 -5.50 6.06 3.59
CA LYS A 92 -4.85 7.23 4.16
C LYS A 92 -3.33 7.08 4.03
N SER A 93 -2.63 8.19 3.84
CA SER A 93 -1.18 8.25 4.03
C SER A 93 -0.82 7.99 5.48
N ASN A 94 0.47 7.72 5.73
CA ASN A 94 1.01 7.87 7.08
C ASN A 94 0.85 9.31 7.56
N VAL A 95 0.71 9.50 8.87
CA VAL A 95 0.78 10.83 9.47
C VAL A 95 2.17 11.39 9.23
N SER A 96 2.25 12.62 8.76
CA SER A 96 3.48 13.32 8.38
C SER A 96 3.37 14.79 8.73
N LEU A 97 4.52 15.49 8.69
CA LEU A 97 4.58 16.93 8.82
C LEU A 97 4.03 17.61 7.57
N MET A 98 3.22 18.64 7.79
CA MET A 98 2.57 19.47 6.80
C MET A 98 2.87 20.94 7.11
N GLU A 99 3.29 21.71 6.11
CA GLU A 99 3.56 23.14 6.26
C GLU A 99 2.72 23.96 5.27
N GLY A 100 2.35 25.18 5.66
CA GLY A 100 1.71 26.12 4.76
C GLY A 100 2.72 26.61 3.72
N VAL A 101 2.36 26.63 2.44
CA VAL A 101 3.23 27.22 1.40
C VAL A 101 3.44 28.73 1.64
N SER A 102 2.43 29.40 2.18
CA SER A 102 2.46 30.82 2.52
C SER A 102 2.90 31.11 3.96
N ASP A 103 3.06 30.06 4.77
CA ASP A 103 3.54 30.13 6.14
C ASP A 103 4.31 28.82 6.45
N PRO A 104 5.61 28.79 6.09
CA PRO A 104 6.46 27.62 6.30
C PRO A 104 6.70 27.29 7.78
N THR A 105 6.42 28.24 8.69
CA THR A 105 6.61 28.06 10.14
C THR A 105 5.41 27.41 10.82
N SER A 106 4.24 27.41 10.18
CA SER A 106 3.05 26.67 10.63
C SER A 106 3.16 25.18 10.26
N ILE A 107 4.00 24.46 10.99
CA ILE A 107 4.13 23.00 10.88
C ILE A 107 3.06 22.31 11.71
N VAL A 108 2.35 21.38 11.09
CA VAL A 108 1.29 20.59 11.72
C VAL A 108 1.38 19.13 11.29
N PHE A 109 0.85 18.23 12.11
CA PHE A 109 0.66 16.84 11.71
C PHE A 109 -0.62 16.67 10.87
N GLY A 110 -0.52 15.85 9.83
CA GLY A 110 -1.68 15.48 9.01
C GLY A 110 -1.46 14.24 8.15
N TYR A 111 -2.50 13.85 7.42
CA TYR A 111 -2.47 12.76 6.44
C TYR A 111 -3.24 13.13 5.16
N ILE A 112 -2.98 12.43 4.07
CA ILE A 112 -3.71 12.57 2.80
C ILE A 112 -4.69 11.41 2.65
N SER A 113 -5.90 11.69 2.18
CA SER A 113 -6.86 10.68 1.74
C SER A 113 -7.68 11.21 0.57
N LEU A 114 -7.79 10.42 -0.50
CA LEU A 114 -8.41 10.81 -1.78
C LEU A 114 -7.90 12.18 -2.29
N GLY A 115 -6.59 12.41 -2.16
CA GLY A 115 -5.93 13.64 -2.57
C GLY A 115 -6.28 14.87 -1.72
N LYS A 116 -7.08 14.70 -0.67
CA LYS A 116 -7.41 15.74 0.30
C LYS A 116 -6.53 15.59 1.51
N ARG A 117 -6.02 16.71 2.01
CA ARG A 117 -5.24 16.78 3.25
C ARG A 117 -6.16 16.84 4.46
N TYR A 118 -5.74 16.20 5.54
CA TYR A 118 -6.43 16.20 6.80
C TYR A 118 -5.47 16.49 7.94
N ARG A 119 -5.72 17.57 8.66
CA ARG A 119 -5.04 17.87 9.92
C ARG A 119 -5.55 16.92 11.01
N ILE A 120 -4.64 16.29 11.76
CA ILE A 120 -5.04 15.50 12.94
C ILE A 120 -5.35 16.40 14.13
N ALA A 121 -6.05 15.89 15.13
CA ALA A 121 -6.22 16.61 16.39
C ALA A 121 -4.85 16.71 17.08
N GLN A 122 -4.44 17.93 17.40
CA GLN A 122 -3.13 18.22 17.96
C GLN A 122 -3.13 19.52 18.75
N ILE A 123 -2.15 19.65 19.64
CA ILE A 123 -1.89 20.87 20.38
C ILE A 123 -0.45 21.31 20.09
N LYS A 124 -0.29 22.60 19.78
CA LYS A 124 1.01 23.26 19.70
C LYS A 124 1.20 24.08 20.97
N ILE A 125 2.35 23.92 21.62
CA ILE A 125 2.65 24.57 22.91
C ILE A 125 3.97 25.30 22.76
N ASN A 126 3.96 26.60 23.07
CA ASN A 126 5.18 27.38 23.27
C ASN A 126 5.52 27.36 24.77
N VAL A 127 6.69 26.84 25.12
CA VAL A 127 7.10 26.65 26.52
C VAL A 127 7.60 27.93 27.17
N SER A 128 8.03 28.92 26.39
CA SER A 128 8.53 30.21 26.89
C SER A 128 7.40 31.08 27.43
N ASN A 129 6.27 31.13 26.71
CA ASN A 129 5.13 31.99 27.07
C ASN A 129 3.90 31.20 27.57
N GLY A 130 3.88 29.87 27.43
CA GLY A 130 2.78 29.00 27.84
C GLY A 130 1.57 28.99 26.90
N GLU A 131 1.68 29.62 25.73
CA GLU A 131 0.59 29.69 24.75
C GLU A 131 0.30 28.30 24.16
N CYS A 132 -0.98 27.98 24.02
CA CYS A 132 -1.47 26.68 23.59
C CYS A 132 -2.46 26.84 22.44
N HIS A 133 -2.14 26.26 21.28
CA HIS A 133 -3.00 26.28 20.10
C HIS A 133 -3.53 24.89 19.81
N PHE A 134 -4.83 24.68 20.01
CA PHE A 134 -5.50 23.44 19.61
C PHE A 134 -5.88 23.50 18.13
N MET A 135 -5.51 22.47 17.38
CA MET A 135 -5.69 22.42 15.94
C MET A 135 -6.31 21.08 15.51
N PHE A 136 -7.28 21.14 14.61
CA PHE A 136 -7.96 19.97 14.04
C PHE A 136 -8.49 20.29 12.64
N ASN A 137 -9.00 19.28 11.94
CA ASN A 137 -9.65 19.48 10.65
C ASN A 137 -11.15 19.75 10.82
N GLN A 138 -11.63 20.86 10.26
CA GLN A 138 -13.05 21.25 10.22
C GLN A 138 -13.98 20.15 9.72
N SER A 139 -13.55 19.35 8.74
CA SER A 139 -14.40 18.34 8.10
C SER A 139 -14.67 17.12 8.98
N THR A 140 -14.24 17.10 10.24
CA THR A 140 -14.23 15.90 11.08
C THR A 140 -15.21 15.91 12.24
N GLY A 141 -16.03 16.97 12.37
CA GLY A 141 -17.12 17.05 13.35
C GLY A 141 -17.14 18.36 14.12
N ASP A 142 -17.98 18.40 15.16
CA ASP A 142 -18.12 19.53 16.07
C ASP A 142 -16.83 19.81 16.87
N ALA A 143 -16.52 21.10 17.03
CA ALA A 143 -15.29 21.56 17.68
C ALA A 143 -15.23 21.16 19.16
N SER A 144 -16.34 21.33 19.89
CA SER A 144 -16.42 21.00 21.32
C SER A 144 -16.20 19.50 21.53
N ALA A 145 -16.88 18.67 20.74
CA ALA A 145 -16.69 17.22 20.79
C ALA A 145 -15.24 16.78 20.49
N LYS A 146 -14.54 17.48 19.58
CA LYS A 146 -13.13 17.20 19.26
C LYS A 146 -12.20 17.57 20.40
N ILE A 147 -12.40 18.74 21.01
CA ILE A 147 -11.64 19.19 22.17
C ILE A 147 -11.85 18.20 23.31
N THR A 148 -13.10 17.87 23.66
CA THR A 148 -13.42 16.90 24.72
C THR A 148 -12.76 15.54 24.45
N ASN A 149 -12.84 15.02 23.22
CA ASN A 149 -12.22 13.76 22.87
C ASN A 149 -10.69 13.82 22.96
N PHE A 150 -10.07 14.89 22.49
CA PHE A 150 -8.62 15.08 22.57
C PHE A 150 -8.14 15.18 24.02
N THR A 151 -8.81 15.97 24.85
CA THR A 151 -8.51 16.10 26.29
C THR A 151 -8.66 14.76 27.02
N TYR A 152 -9.70 13.98 26.69
CA TYR A 152 -9.85 12.63 27.22
C TYR A 152 -8.67 11.71 26.84
N GLN A 153 -8.19 11.81 25.59
CA GLN A 153 -7.03 11.03 25.15
C GLN A 153 -5.74 11.52 25.80
N LEU A 154 -5.54 12.84 25.97
CA LEU A 154 -4.40 13.40 26.70
C LEU A 154 -4.31 12.83 28.12
N GLY A 155 -5.44 12.64 28.80
CA GLY A 155 -5.49 12.00 30.13
C GLY A 155 -5.02 10.54 30.15
N LYS A 156 -4.88 9.90 28.99
CA LYS A 156 -4.37 8.52 28.81
C LYS A 156 -2.98 8.47 28.19
N TYR A 157 -2.33 9.61 28.00
CA TYR A 157 -1.02 9.67 27.38
C TYR A 157 0.03 8.93 28.24
N ASP A 158 0.66 7.92 27.65
CA ASP A 158 1.59 7.01 28.34
C ASP A 158 3.06 7.21 27.95
N ASN A 159 3.41 8.41 27.45
CA ASN A 159 4.73 8.75 26.91
C ASN A 159 5.18 7.94 25.67
N LYS A 160 4.29 7.18 25.01
CA LYS A 160 4.63 6.53 23.74
C LYS A 160 4.20 7.38 22.56
N TYR A 161 5.16 7.74 21.71
CA TYR A 161 4.94 8.58 20.54
C TYR A 161 5.88 8.22 19.39
N SER A 162 5.52 8.64 18.18
CA SER A 162 6.49 8.77 17.08
C SER A 162 7.09 10.17 17.08
N LEU A 163 8.41 10.23 17.19
CA LEU A 163 9.17 11.47 17.22
C LEU A 163 9.50 11.95 15.81
N TYR A 164 9.34 13.26 15.60
CA TYR A 164 9.73 13.99 14.41
C TYR A 164 10.60 15.17 14.84
N GLU A 165 11.92 15.00 14.77
CA GLU A 165 12.89 16.08 14.98
C GLU A 165 13.01 16.87 13.67
N ASP A 166 12.70 18.16 13.72
CA ASP A 166 12.69 19.02 12.54
C ASP A 166 13.06 20.46 12.90
N GLU A 167 14.12 20.99 12.29
CA GLU A 167 14.67 22.33 12.57
C GLU A 167 13.70 23.47 12.28
N ARG A 168 12.64 23.22 11.51
CA ARG A 168 11.63 24.23 11.21
C ARG A 168 10.73 24.54 12.42
N PHE A 169 10.69 23.68 13.45
CA PHE A 169 10.04 24.00 14.72
C PHE A 169 10.86 25.03 15.51
N ALA A 170 10.22 26.00 16.16
CA ALA A 170 10.94 26.88 17.08
C ALA A 170 11.51 26.09 18.28
N GLU A 171 12.67 26.51 18.80
CA GLU A 171 13.38 25.79 19.87
C GLU A 171 12.59 25.66 21.18
N ASP A 172 11.61 26.53 21.38
CA ASP A 172 10.72 26.57 22.53
C ASP A 172 9.31 26.06 22.22
N GLU A 173 9.11 25.41 21.07
CA GLU A 173 7.82 24.88 20.67
C GLU A 173 7.84 23.36 20.49
N PHE A 174 6.74 22.73 20.89
CA PHE A 174 6.46 21.35 20.47
C PHE A 174 5.01 21.19 20.04
N VAL A 175 4.76 20.20 19.18
CA VAL A 175 3.43 19.80 18.73
C VAL A 175 3.18 18.36 19.14
N LEU A 176 2.06 18.13 19.83
CA LEU A 176 1.62 16.79 20.22
C LEU A 176 0.26 16.50 19.56
N GLY A 177 0.23 15.49 18.69
CA GLY A 177 -0.97 15.07 17.96
C GLY A 177 -1.34 13.62 18.19
N ILE A 178 -2.62 13.29 18.03
CA ILE A 178 -3.13 11.91 18.10
C ILE A 178 -3.90 11.53 16.85
N HIS A 179 -3.61 10.34 16.32
CA HIS A 179 -4.36 9.73 15.23
C HIS A 179 -4.36 8.20 15.35
N ASP A 180 -5.53 7.57 15.16
CA ASP A 180 -5.69 6.11 15.23
C ASP A 180 -5.00 5.48 16.46
N ASN A 181 -5.22 6.08 17.65
CA ASN A 181 -4.66 5.70 18.96
C ASN A 181 -3.12 5.76 19.07
N LYS A 182 -2.45 6.49 18.17
CA LYS A 182 -1.00 6.71 18.20
C LYS A 182 -0.69 8.20 18.36
N TRP A 183 0.26 8.51 19.24
CA TRP A 183 0.75 9.87 19.45
C TRP A 183 1.92 10.20 18.52
N TYR A 184 1.99 11.47 18.15
CA TYR A 184 3.01 12.05 17.28
C TYR A 184 3.54 13.30 17.96
N LEU A 185 4.87 13.37 18.14
CA LEU A 185 5.56 14.48 18.77
C LEU A 185 6.49 15.13 17.74
N GLY A 186 6.32 16.43 17.51
CA GLY A 186 7.18 17.24 16.66
C GLY A 186 7.85 18.33 17.46
N LEU A 187 9.16 18.48 17.31
CA LEU A 187 9.99 19.49 18.00
C LEU A 187 11.33 19.65 17.27
N SER A 188 12.05 20.73 17.54
CA SER A 188 13.45 20.89 17.12
C SER A 188 14.42 20.61 18.27
N ASN A 189 13.99 20.83 19.52
CA ASN A 189 14.80 20.64 20.72
C ASN A 189 14.31 19.46 21.58
N THR A 190 15.05 18.35 21.54
CA THR A 190 14.72 17.12 22.31
C THR A 190 14.73 17.31 23.82
N GLY A 191 15.39 18.37 24.33
CA GLY A 191 15.32 18.75 25.74
C GLY A 191 13.91 19.06 26.23
N LEU A 192 13.00 19.43 25.33
CA LEU A 192 11.59 19.70 25.65
C LEU A 192 10.79 18.44 26.03
N VAL A 193 11.25 17.23 25.65
CA VAL A 193 10.57 15.96 25.95
C VAL A 193 10.26 15.81 27.44
N THR A 194 11.23 16.18 28.28
CA THR A 194 11.11 16.10 29.75
C THR A 194 10.01 17.01 30.33
N LYS A 195 9.60 18.06 29.60
CA LYS A 195 8.61 19.04 30.04
C LYS A 195 7.17 18.66 29.66
N ILE A 196 6.98 17.77 28.69
CA ILE A 196 5.66 17.46 28.09
C ILE A 196 4.63 17.05 29.15
N GLN A 197 4.99 16.14 30.04
CA GLN A 197 4.09 15.66 31.10
C GLN A 197 3.61 16.79 32.02
N GLY A 198 4.48 17.75 32.33
CA GLY A 198 4.11 18.93 33.12
C GLY A 198 3.08 19.80 32.41
N TYR A 199 3.22 20.00 31.10
CA TYR A 199 2.23 20.76 30.31
C TYR A 199 0.91 20.00 30.16
N ILE A 200 0.94 18.69 29.92
CA ILE A 200 -0.28 17.86 29.86
C ILE A 200 -1.05 17.96 31.18
N LYS A 201 -0.37 17.84 32.33
CA LYS A 201 -1.01 17.98 33.64
C LYS A 201 -1.67 19.35 33.79
N ARG A 202 -0.97 20.44 33.47
CA ARG A 202 -1.53 21.81 33.52
C ARG A 202 -2.75 21.96 32.63
N ILE A 203 -2.72 21.40 31.42
CA ILE A 203 -3.84 21.42 30.47
C ILE A 203 -5.06 20.68 31.03
N LEU A 204 -4.87 19.54 31.68
CA LEU A 204 -5.96 18.75 32.26
C LEU A 204 -6.54 19.40 33.53
N GLU A 205 -5.76 20.19 34.25
CA GLU A 205 -6.16 20.92 35.46
C GLU A 205 -6.84 22.27 35.16
N GLN A 206 -6.67 22.82 33.95
CA GLN A 206 -7.31 24.06 33.53
C GLN A 206 -8.82 23.86 33.33
N ALA A 207 -9.61 24.87 33.72
CA ALA A 207 -11.01 24.95 33.33
C ALA A 207 -11.12 24.96 31.80
N SER A 208 -12.16 24.31 31.26
CA SER A 208 -12.41 24.02 29.84
C SER A 208 -11.80 25.04 28.85
N PHE A 209 -11.19 24.56 27.77
CA PHE A 209 -10.63 25.29 26.61
C PHE A 209 -11.60 26.25 25.85
N ASN A 210 -12.72 26.61 26.44
CA ASN A 210 -13.97 26.97 25.78
C ASN A 210 -14.15 28.46 25.47
N ASN A 211 -13.08 29.21 25.24
CA ASN A 211 -13.22 30.67 25.11
C ASN A 211 -13.00 31.23 23.69
N GLN A 212 -12.79 30.39 22.66
CA GLN A 212 -12.59 30.92 21.30
C GLN A 212 -13.29 30.10 20.21
N THR A 213 -13.94 30.81 19.30
CA THR A 213 -14.48 30.23 18.06
C THR A 213 -13.32 29.80 17.15
N PRO A 214 -13.30 28.54 16.67
CA PRO A 214 -12.25 28.10 15.75
C PRO A 214 -12.19 28.98 14.50
N GLN A 215 -10.98 29.40 14.13
CA GLN A 215 -10.74 30.12 12.88
C GLN A 215 -10.34 29.13 11.77
N TYR A 216 -10.99 29.23 10.62
CA TYR A 216 -10.73 28.35 9.48
C TYR A 216 -10.22 29.14 8.28
N GLY A 217 -9.10 28.70 7.71
CA GLY A 217 -8.48 29.30 6.53
C GLY A 217 -8.21 28.29 5.42
N LYS A 218 -8.10 28.79 4.18
CA LYS A 218 -7.63 28.00 3.04
C LYS A 218 -6.13 28.26 2.83
N THR A 219 -5.30 27.26 3.10
CA THR A 219 -3.86 27.33 2.81
C THR A 219 -3.50 26.44 1.61
N LYS A 220 -2.35 26.63 0.97
CA LYS A 220 -1.70 25.54 0.18
C LYS A 220 -0.73 24.84 1.12
N THR A 221 -0.53 23.53 0.97
CA THR A 221 0.27 22.75 1.93
C THR A 221 1.30 21.91 1.20
N ARG A 222 2.52 21.87 1.74
CA ARG A 222 3.53 20.88 1.37
C ARG A 222 3.50 19.73 2.39
N VAL A 223 3.60 18.50 1.90
CA VAL A 223 3.57 17.28 2.72
C VAL A 223 4.86 16.52 2.48
N ASN A 224 5.58 16.20 3.57
CA ASN A 224 6.83 15.44 3.48
C ASN A 224 6.53 13.95 3.59
N GLN A 225 6.94 13.17 2.57
CA GLN A 225 6.69 11.73 2.53
C GLN A 225 7.97 10.99 2.15
N THR A 226 8.20 9.86 2.82
CA THR A 226 9.30 8.95 2.52
C THR A 226 8.75 7.74 1.79
N ILE A 227 9.42 7.35 0.71
CA ILE A 227 9.09 6.18 -0.10
C ILE A 227 10.28 5.23 -0.05
N GLN A 228 10.00 3.94 0.09
CA GLN A 228 11.00 2.88 0.08
C GLN A 228 10.82 2.05 -1.19
N ILE A 229 11.85 2.02 -2.03
CA ILE A 229 11.93 1.09 -3.15
C ILE A 229 12.99 0.06 -2.77
N ASP A 230 12.52 -1.06 -2.27
CA ASP A 230 13.35 -2.17 -1.80
C ASP A 230 12.97 -3.46 -2.49
N GLU A 231 13.68 -4.53 -2.15
CA GLU A 231 13.41 -5.87 -2.65
C GLU A 231 11.95 -6.33 -2.39
N GLY A 232 11.33 -5.90 -1.29
CA GLY A 232 9.95 -6.24 -0.96
C GLY A 232 8.95 -5.77 -2.02
N TYR A 233 9.19 -4.59 -2.61
CA TYR A 233 8.39 -4.11 -3.74
C TYR A 233 8.48 -5.06 -4.94
N PHE A 234 9.72 -5.40 -5.32
CA PHE A 234 10.01 -6.24 -6.48
C PHE A 234 9.48 -7.67 -6.31
N ARG A 235 9.61 -8.24 -5.10
CA ARG A 235 9.08 -9.57 -4.78
C ARG A 235 7.56 -9.66 -4.90
N ILE A 236 6.84 -8.59 -4.54
CA ILE A 236 5.38 -8.55 -4.75
C ILE A 236 5.04 -8.44 -6.24
N CYS A 237 5.82 -7.71 -7.04
CA CYS A 237 5.66 -7.71 -8.50
C CYS A 237 5.82 -9.14 -9.07
N GLY A 238 6.89 -9.83 -8.67
CA GLY A 238 7.13 -11.23 -9.04
C GLY A 238 5.99 -12.16 -8.61
N LYS A 239 5.52 -12.04 -7.35
CA LYS A 239 4.38 -12.80 -6.83
C LYS A 239 3.11 -12.61 -7.66
N ILE A 240 2.77 -11.37 -8.02
CA ILE A 240 1.57 -11.07 -8.81
C ILE A 240 1.64 -11.75 -10.18
N ILE A 241 2.79 -11.61 -10.86
CA ILE A 241 3.01 -12.21 -12.18
C ILE A 241 3.00 -13.73 -12.08
N PHE A 242 3.70 -14.30 -11.09
CA PHE A 242 3.78 -15.74 -10.89
C PHE A 242 2.41 -16.35 -10.58
N ASN A 243 1.60 -15.65 -9.78
CA ASN A 243 0.21 -16.03 -9.54
C ASN A 243 -0.63 -15.99 -10.81
N TYR A 244 -0.48 -14.95 -11.64
CA TYR A 244 -1.21 -14.91 -12.92
C TYR A 244 -0.75 -16.02 -13.88
N LEU A 245 0.55 -16.30 -13.96
CA LEU A 245 1.06 -17.40 -14.78
C LEU A 245 0.47 -18.75 -14.34
N ALA A 246 0.38 -18.97 -13.03
CA ALA A 246 -0.27 -20.17 -12.46
C ALA A 246 -1.76 -20.22 -12.80
N PHE A 247 -2.44 -19.08 -12.80
CA PHE A 247 -3.84 -18.98 -13.21
C PHE A 247 -4.05 -19.29 -14.70
N ALA A 248 -3.19 -18.74 -15.57
CA ALA A 248 -3.32 -18.85 -17.01
C ALA A 248 -2.87 -20.21 -17.57
N LYS A 249 -1.77 -20.77 -17.04
CA LYS A 249 -1.16 -22.01 -17.54
C LYS A 249 -1.33 -23.23 -16.62
N GLY A 250 -1.82 -23.01 -15.39
CA GLY A 250 -2.08 -24.06 -14.41
C GLY A 250 -0.90 -24.36 -13.47
N GLN A 251 -1.21 -25.12 -12.40
CA GLN A 251 -0.27 -25.48 -11.33
C GLN A 251 0.97 -26.23 -11.82
N ASP A 252 0.79 -27.23 -12.69
CA ASP A 252 1.88 -28.08 -13.16
C ASP A 252 2.89 -27.29 -14.00
N PHE A 253 2.43 -26.30 -14.76
CA PHE A 253 3.28 -25.40 -15.54
C PHE A 253 4.25 -24.62 -14.65
N VAL A 254 3.72 -23.95 -13.61
CA VAL A 254 4.55 -23.13 -12.71
C VAL A 254 5.38 -23.95 -11.73
N LEU A 255 5.12 -25.25 -11.59
CA LEU A 255 5.88 -26.16 -10.73
C LEU A 255 7.16 -26.70 -11.38
N ARG A 256 7.36 -26.48 -12.69
CA ARG A 256 8.59 -26.87 -13.40
C ARG A 256 9.84 -26.29 -12.73
N GLU A 257 10.97 -26.96 -12.95
CA GLU A 257 12.24 -26.63 -12.31
C GLU A 257 12.82 -25.30 -12.82
N GLU A 258 12.54 -24.91 -14.08
CA GLU A 258 12.97 -23.63 -14.65
C GLU A 258 12.48 -22.41 -13.85
N PHE A 259 11.36 -22.56 -13.12
CA PHE A 259 10.78 -21.52 -12.27
C PHE A 259 11.27 -21.55 -10.82
N ASN A 260 12.12 -22.52 -10.43
CA ASN A 260 12.64 -22.58 -9.06
C ASN A 260 13.38 -21.29 -8.63
N PRO A 261 14.24 -20.66 -9.47
CA PRO A 261 15.00 -19.49 -9.04
C PRO A 261 14.07 -18.32 -8.64
N ILE A 262 13.15 -17.93 -9.53
CA ILE A 262 12.20 -16.84 -9.24
C ILE A 262 11.30 -17.19 -8.05
N ARG A 263 10.85 -18.45 -7.95
CA ARG A 263 9.99 -18.91 -6.86
C ARG A 263 10.69 -18.78 -5.51
N ASN A 264 11.94 -19.22 -5.43
CA ASN A 264 12.75 -19.14 -4.22
C ASN A 264 12.99 -17.69 -3.82
N TRP A 265 13.28 -16.82 -4.78
CA TRP A 265 13.47 -15.39 -4.53
C TRP A 265 12.19 -14.68 -4.07
N ILE A 266 11.03 -14.98 -4.68
CA ILE A 266 9.75 -14.43 -4.21
C ILE A 266 9.52 -14.75 -2.73
N VAL A 267 9.84 -15.99 -2.31
CA VAL A 267 9.61 -16.46 -0.92
C VAL A 267 10.66 -15.94 0.06
N ASN A 268 11.94 -15.94 -0.31
CA ASN A 268 13.04 -15.72 0.64
C ASN A 268 13.78 -14.39 0.44
N GLY A 269 13.67 -13.77 -0.73
CA GLY A 269 14.59 -12.72 -1.16
C GLY A 269 15.98 -13.27 -1.51
N GLY A 270 16.95 -12.38 -1.71
CA GLY A 270 18.35 -12.68 -2.01
C GLY A 270 19.02 -11.64 -2.90
N GLU A 271 20.28 -11.89 -3.26
CA GLU A 271 21.08 -11.00 -4.12
C GLU A 271 20.70 -11.08 -5.62
N GLU A 272 19.83 -12.01 -5.98
CA GLU A 272 19.38 -12.24 -7.36
C GLU A 272 18.48 -11.09 -7.86
N HIS A 273 18.85 -10.47 -8.98
CA HIS A 273 18.11 -9.37 -9.59
C HIS A 273 17.05 -9.87 -10.58
N PHE A 274 15.96 -10.42 -10.06
CA PHE A 274 14.84 -10.88 -10.90
C PHE A 274 13.97 -9.77 -11.47
N ALA A 275 14.02 -8.57 -10.90
CA ALA A 275 13.12 -7.50 -11.29
C ALA A 275 13.77 -6.14 -11.21
N THR A 276 13.42 -5.27 -12.15
CA THR A 276 13.96 -3.91 -12.26
C THR A 276 12.85 -2.95 -12.67
N LEU A 277 12.88 -1.74 -12.11
CA LEU A 277 12.00 -0.65 -12.52
C LEU A 277 12.41 -0.15 -13.91
N LEU A 278 11.46 -0.04 -14.82
CA LEU A 278 11.72 0.48 -16.16
C LEU A 278 11.95 1.99 -16.12
N GLU A 279 13.15 2.41 -16.52
CA GLU A 279 13.42 3.81 -16.78
C GLU A 279 12.71 4.24 -18.08
N LYS A 280 11.69 5.07 -17.96
CA LYS A 280 11.12 5.74 -19.14
C LYS A 280 12.09 6.83 -19.58
N LYS A 281 12.72 6.65 -20.75
CA LYS A 281 13.34 7.78 -21.45
C LYS A 281 12.23 8.78 -21.78
N THR A 282 12.52 10.07 -21.67
CA THR A 282 11.56 11.18 -21.74
C THR A 282 10.65 11.24 -22.99
N ASN A 283 10.84 10.37 -23.98
CA ASN A 283 10.03 10.26 -25.20
C ASN A 283 9.75 8.82 -25.67
N SER A 284 9.98 7.78 -24.85
CA SER A 284 9.66 6.40 -25.23
C SER A 284 8.20 6.09 -24.90
N LYS A 285 7.43 5.63 -25.89
CA LYS A 285 6.12 5.02 -25.65
C LYS A 285 6.31 3.81 -24.74
N GLY A 286 5.57 3.73 -23.63
CA GLY A 286 5.54 2.55 -22.77
C GLY A 286 5.08 1.31 -23.55
N LEU A 287 5.45 0.11 -23.08
CA LEU A 287 5.06 -1.16 -23.72
C LEU A 287 3.52 -1.29 -23.89
N PHE A 288 2.78 -0.57 -23.05
CA PHE A 288 1.33 -0.56 -23.00
C PHE A 288 0.66 0.64 -23.70
N ASP A 289 1.42 1.63 -24.16
CA ASP A 289 0.90 2.88 -24.76
C ASP A 289 0.04 2.72 -26.03
N PRO A 290 0.26 1.72 -26.92
CA PRO A 290 -0.59 1.61 -28.11
C PRO A 290 -2.01 1.10 -27.81
N MET A 291 -2.30 0.66 -26.57
CA MET A 291 -3.58 0.07 -26.20
C MET A 291 -4.40 1.00 -25.29
N PRO A 292 -5.72 1.15 -25.53
CA PRO A 292 -6.60 2.04 -24.77
C PRO A 292 -7.02 1.43 -23.42
N PHE A 293 -6.06 1.06 -22.57
CA PHE A 293 -6.34 0.52 -21.25
C PHE A 293 -7.06 1.54 -20.35
N PRO A 294 -7.88 1.09 -19.37
CA PRO A 294 -8.43 1.99 -18.38
C PRO A 294 -7.31 2.76 -17.66
N LYS A 295 -7.49 4.08 -17.55
CA LYS A 295 -6.42 5.04 -17.19
C LYS A 295 -5.64 4.70 -15.93
N LYS A 296 -6.28 4.08 -14.94
CA LYS A 296 -5.66 3.71 -13.66
C LYS A 296 -5.61 2.21 -13.43
N ALA A 297 -5.87 1.38 -14.44
CA ALA A 297 -5.81 -0.07 -14.27
C ALA A 297 -4.42 -0.53 -13.79
N HIS A 298 -4.39 -1.66 -13.09
CA HIS A 298 -3.17 -2.46 -12.99
C HIS A 298 -3.13 -3.40 -14.18
N LYS A 299 -1.95 -3.61 -14.74
CA LYS A 299 -1.79 -4.45 -15.92
C LYS A 299 -0.50 -5.23 -15.84
N LEU A 300 -0.53 -6.45 -16.33
CA LEU A 300 0.66 -7.23 -16.57
C LEU A 300 0.57 -7.92 -17.94
N ILE A 301 1.72 -8.13 -18.57
CA ILE A 301 1.88 -8.90 -19.79
C ILE A 301 3.06 -9.85 -19.58
N ILE A 302 2.91 -11.11 -19.99
CA ILE A 302 3.96 -12.11 -20.01
C ILE A 302 4.22 -12.48 -21.46
N SER A 303 5.49 -12.43 -21.87
CA SER A 303 5.91 -12.78 -23.21
C SER A 303 7.25 -13.51 -23.17
N ARG A 304 7.48 -14.30 -24.20
CA ARG A 304 8.79 -14.90 -24.44
C ARG A 304 9.67 -13.91 -25.21
N ASP A 305 10.90 -13.76 -24.77
CA ASP A 305 11.97 -13.02 -25.46
C ASP A 305 13.18 -13.93 -25.63
N GLY A 306 13.47 -14.35 -26.87
CA GLY A 306 14.52 -15.34 -27.13
C GLY A 306 14.26 -16.67 -26.41
N ALA A 307 15.13 -17.01 -25.46
CA ALA A 307 15.01 -18.19 -24.58
C ALA A 307 14.58 -17.81 -23.15
N GLN A 308 14.08 -16.60 -22.94
CA GLN A 308 13.65 -16.11 -21.63
C GLN A 308 12.14 -15.94 -21.60
N LEU A 309 11.54 -16.20 -20.45
CA LEU A 309 10.18 -15.77 -20.17
C LEU A 309 10.25 -14.53 -19.28
N ILE A 310 9.74 -13.41 -19.79
CA ILE A 310 9.75 -12.12 -19.10
C ILE A 310 8.33 -11.60 -18.94
N ALA A 311 8.15 -10.74 -17.95
CA ALA A 311 6.88 -10.12 -17.68
C ALA A 311 7.04 -8.64 -17.39
N TYR A 312 6.07 -7.86 -17.85
CA TYR A 312 5.94 -6.44 -17.58
C TYR A 312 4.73 -6.27 -16.68
N ILE A 313 4.86 -5.49 -15.62
CA ILE A 313 3.75 -5.13 -14.74
C ILE A 313 3.75 -3.63 -14.51
N SER A 314 2.56 -3.03 -14.50
CA SER A 314 2.36 -1.63 -14.17
C SER A 314 1.16 -1.47 -13.24
N PHE A 315 1.24 -0.44 -12.40
CA PHE A 315 0.20 -0.11 -11.45
C PHE A 315 -0.31 1.31 -11.67
N TYR A 316 -1.62 1.48 -11.53
CA TYR A 316 -2.26 2.80 -11.61
C TYR A 316 -1.96 3.51 -12.94
N GLY A 317 -2.22 2.79 -14.03
CA GLY A 317 -1.88 3.23 -15.39
C GLY A 317 -0.47 2.82 -15.75
N ASP A 318 0.35 3.81 -16.11
CA ASP A 318 1.70 3.64 -16.66
C ASP A 318 2.78 4.26 -15.77
N SER A 319 2.44 4.45 -14.49
CA SER A 319 3.24 5.22 -13.54
C SER A 319 4.45 4.46 -12.99
N PHE A 320 4.39 3.12 -12.99
CA PHE A 320 5.33 2.26 -12.27
C PHE A 320 5.55 0.94 -13.01
N GLU A 321 6.18 1.01 -14.17
CA GLU A 321 6.47 -0.17 -14.98
C GLU A 321 7.67 -0.93 -14.40
N THR A 322 7.51 -2.22 -14.18
CA THR A 322 8.55 -3.12 -13.68
C THR A 322 8.66 -4.32 -14.62
N ILE A 323 9.88 -4.68 -14.99
CA ILE A 323 10.17 -5.96 -15.65
C ILE A 323 10.49 -6.98 -14.58
N VAL A 324 9.97 -8.20 -14.75
CA VAL A 324 10.33 -9.39 -13.98
C VAL A 324 10.77 -10.50 -14.91
N HIS A 325 11.94 -11.05 -14.67
CA HIS A 325 12.46 -12.25 -15.33
C HIS A 325 11.91 -13.48 -14.61
N LEU A 326 11.22 -14.36 -15.34
CA LEU A 326 10.56 -15.54 -14.77
C LEU A 326 11.42 -16.79 -14.86
N CYS A 327 12.02 -17.02 -16.02
CA CYS A 327 12.98 -18.10 -16.22
C CYS A 327 13.84 -17.85 -17.46
N ASP A 328 14.97 -18.55 -17.49
CA ASP A 328 15.82 -18.74 -18.65
C ASP A 328 15.59 -20.13 -19.26
N ASN A 329 16.14 -20.34 -20.46
CA ASN A 329 16.06 -21.60 -21.21
C ASN A 329 14.62 -22.08 -21.50
N PHE A 330 13.70 -21.15 -21.73
CA PHE A 330 12.33 -21.44 -22.12
C PHE A 330 12.23 -21.68 -23.64
N GLU A 331 12.25 -22.96 -24.03
CA GLU A 331 12.31 -23.37 -25.46
C GLU A 331 10.93 -23.55 -26.11
N GLU A 332 9.87 -23.70 -25.32
CA GLU A 332 8.50 -23.91 -25.81
C GLU A 332 7.91 -22.63 -26.46
N PRO A 333 7.02 -22.75 -27.47
CA PRO A 333 6.22 -21.63 -27.93
C PRO A 333 5.36 -21.05 -26.79
N PHE A 334 5.31 -19.72 -26.68
CA PHE A 334 4.51 -19.04 -25.66
C PHE A 334 3.62 -17.98 -26.32
N GLU A 335 2.31 -18.19 -26.28
CA GLU A 335 1.34 -17.13 -26.62
C GLU A 335 1.38 -16.06 -25.54
N VAL A 336 1.43 -14.79 -25.95
CA VAL A 336 1.45 -13.65 -25.02
C VAL A 336 0.24 -13.70 -24.12
N GLU A 337 0.48 -13.70 -22.81
CA GLU A 337 -0.55 -13.66 -21.79
C GLU A 337 -0.60 -12.28 -21.15
N GLY A 338 -1.75 -11.89 -20.61
CA GLY A 338 -1.83 -10.62 -19.89
C GLY A 338 -3.09 -10.49 -19.07
N PHE A 339 -3.02 -9.69 -18.01
CA PHE A 339 -4.11 -9.51 -17.05
C PHE A 339 -4.28 -8.05 -16.70
N ILE A 340 -5.52 -7.58 -16.74
CA ILE A 340 -5.91 -6.20 -16.49
C ILE A 340 -6.85 -6.17 -15.29
N CYS A 341 -6.50 -5.41 -14.26
CA CYS A 341 -7.35 -5.12 -13.13
C CYS A 341 -7.86 -3.67 -13.21
N ASN A 342 -9.10 -3.51 -13.66
CA ASN A 342 -9.83 -2.25 -13.61
C ASN A 342 -10.50 -2.11 -12.24
N TRP A 343 -9.71 -1.70 -11.25
CA TRP A 343 -10.17 -1.59 -9.86
C TRP A 343 -11.25 -0.52 -9.67
N GLU A 344 -11.32 0.51 -10.53
CA GLU A 344 -12.35 1.56 -10.48
C GLU A 344 -13.73 0.99 -10.79
N GLU A 345 -13.82 0.07 -11.76
CA GLU A 345 -15.07 -0.62 -12.13
C GLU A 345 -15.27 -1.97 -11.44
N ARG A 346 -14.29 -2.42 -10.65
CA ARG A 346 -14.30 -3.74 -10.01
C ARG A 346 -14.41 -4.88 -11.02
N LYS A 347 -13.70 -4.76 -12.15
CA LYS A 347 -13.65 -5.76 -13.21
C LYS A 347 -12.21 -6.14 -13.51
N GLU A 348 -12.01 -7.40 -13.89
CA GLU A 348 -10.72 -7.91 -14.32
C GLU A 348 -10.89 -8.69 -15.62
N TYR A 349 -9.84 -8.69 -16.44
CA TYR A 349 -9.86 -9.23 -17.79
C TYR A 349 -8.53 -9.89 -18.10
N SER A 350 -8.57 -11.02 -18.79
CA SER A 350 -7.42 -11.42 -19.60
C SER A 350 -7.20 -10.44 -20.76
N LEU A 351 -5.99 -10.38 -21.28
CA LEU A 351 -5.64 -9.54 -22.43
C LEU A 351 -6.51 -9.89 -23.65
N LYS A 352 -6.74 -11.19 -23.87
CA LYS A 352 -7.59 -11.69 -24.96
C LYS A 352 -9.04 -11.20 -24.83
N GLU A 353 -9.63 -11.31 -23.64
CA GLU A 353 -10.97 -10.77 -23.38
C GLU A 353 -11.02 -9.27 -23.61
N PHE A 354 -10.03 -8.53 -23.08
CA PHE A 354 -9.98 -7.08 -23.22
C PHE A 354 -9.90 -6.65 -24.69
N LEU A 355 -9.01 -7.26 -25.48
CA LEU A 355 -8.88 -6.99 -26.92
C LEU A 355 -10.18 -7.33 -27.68
N SER A 356 -10.83 -8.44 -27.34
CA SER A 356 -12.10 -8.83 -27.98
C SER A 356 -13.22 -7.81 -27.74
N MET A 357 -13.21 -7.11 -26.61
CA MET A 357 -14.17 -6.05 -26.29
C MET A 357 -13.90 -4.77 -27.06
N GLN A 358 -12.62 -4.44 -27.32
CA GLN A 358 -12.24 -3.25 -28.09
C GLN A 358 -12.62 -3.36 -29.57
N HIS A 359 -12.58 -4.56 -30.15
CA HIS A 359 -12.97 -4.77 -31.55
C HIS A 359 -14.50 -4.74 -31.81
N ARG A 360 -15.32 -4.74 -30.75
CA ARG A 360 -16.79 -4.71 -30.86
C ARG A 360 -17.38 -3.31 -30.71
N ASN A 361 -16.55 -2.33 -30.37
CA ASN A 361 -16.89 -0.90 -30.31
C ASN A 361 -16.18 -0.18 -31.45
#